data_AF-A0A1Q4BUP6-F1
#
_entry.id   AF-A0A1Q4BUP6-F1
#
_cell.length_a   1.000
_cell.length_b   1.000
_cell.length_c   1.000
_cell.angle_alpha   90.00
_cell.angle_beta   90.00
_cell.angle_gamma   90.00
#
_symmetry.space_group_name_H-M   'P 1'
#
loop_
_entity.id
_entity.type
_entity.pdbx_description
1 polymer ?
#
loop_
_entity_poly.entity_id
_entity_poly.type
_entity_poly.pdbx_seq_one_letter_code
_entity_poly.pdbx_strand_id
1 'polypeptide(L)' 'MDWSETIRAAIAIAGVRSSLTLDQLNSLVPMRTKPEDVEALLTALCDRGIWLTDESASGMP' A
#
# COMPACT_ATOMS: atom_id res chain seq x y z
N MET A 1 12.66 8.80 6.77
CA MET A 1 11.27 9.25 6.74
C MET A 1 10.46 8.18 7.45
N ASP A 2 9.71 8.52 8.49
CA ASP A 2 8.97 7.52 9.28
C ASP A 2 7.72 7.08 8.52
N TRP A 3 7.80 5.91 7.88
CA TRP A 3 6.67 5.28 7.19
C TRP A 3 5.64 4.66 8.14
N SER A 4 5.89 4.73 9.45
CA SER A 4 5.05 4.15 10.51
C SER A 4 3.60 4.64 10.47
N GLU A 5 3.37 5.92 10.18
CA GLU A 5 2.02 6.49 10.07
C GLU A 5 1.32 5.99 8.80
N THR A 6 2.01 6.03 7.66
CA THR A 6 1.51 5.52 6.37
C THR A 6 1.18 4.03 6.48
N ILE A 7 2.03 3.23 7.12
CA ILE A 7 1.82 1.80 7.34
C ILE A 7 0.62 1.57 8.25
N ARG A 8 0.45 2.33 9.34
CA ARG A 8 -0.74 2.21 10.20
C ARG A 8 -2.03 2.56 9.47
N ALA A 9 -2.02 3.64 8.68
CA ALA A 9 -3.16 4.04 7.87
C ALA A 9 -3.48 2.99 6.80
N ALA A 10 -2.44 2.48 6.13
CA ALA A 10 -2.51 1.37 5.18
C ALA A 10 -3.12 0.11 5.83
N ILE A 11 -2.70 -0.27 7.04
CA ILE A 11 -3.30 -1.38 7.79
C ILE A 11 -4.78 -1.12 8.11
N ALA A 12 -5.11 0.09 8.54
CA ALA A 12 -6.49 0.46 8.85
C ALA A 12 -7.40 0.40 7.61
N ILE A 13 -6.88 0.81 6.45
CA ILE A 13 -7.60 0.79 5.17
C ILE A 13 -7.68 -0.63 4.59
N ALA A 14 -6.60 -1.40 4.67
CA ALA A 14 -6.55 -2.81 4.26
C ALA A 14 -7.55 -3.67 5.05
N GLY A 15 -7.77 -3.31 6.32
CA GLY A 15 -8.74 -3.94 7.20
C GLY A 15 -8.58 -5.46 7.24
N VAL A 16 -9.70 -6.18 7.13
CA VAL A 16 -9.75 -7.65 7.19
C VAL A 16 -9.21 -8.30 5.91
N ARG A 17 -9.18 -7.58 4.78
CA ARG A 17 -8.71 -8.13 3.50
C ARG A 17 -7.18 -8.17 3.42
N SER A 18 -6.48 -7.49 4.33
CA SER A 18 -5.02 -7.34 4.33
C SER A 18 -4.49 -7.02 2.92
N SER A 19 -5.21 -6.18 2.19
CA SER A 19 -4.85 -5.80 0.83
C SER A 19 -5.27 -4.36 0.52
N LEU A 20 -4.42 -3.67 -0.23
CA LEU A 20 -4.57 -2.25 -0.59
C LEU A 20 -4.48 -2.06 -2.09
N THR A 21 -5.23 -1.12 -2.63
CA THR A 21 -5.07 -0.73 -4.03
C THR A 21 -3.94 0.28 -4.21
N LEU A 22 -3.41 0.34 -5.44
CA LEU A 22 -2.46 1.37 -5.85
C LEU A 22 -3.00 2.78 -5.59
N ASP A 23 -4.30 3.00 -5.82
CA ASP A 23 -4.96 4.28 -5.54
C ASP A 23 -4.97 4.63 -4.06
N GLN A 24 -5.33 3.68 -3.19
CA GLN A 24 -5.30 3.88 -1.73
C GLN A 24 -3.89 4.14 -1.22
N LEU A 25 -2.90 3.39 -1.73
CA LEU A 25 -1.50 3.64 -1.40
C LEU A 25 -1.07 5.04 -1.88
N ASN A 26 -1.41 5.43 -3.11
CA ASN A 26 -1.06 6.73 -3.68
C ASN A 26 -1.76 7.89 -2.95
N SER A 27 -2.91 7.64 -2.32
CA SER A 27 -3.58 8.60 -1.44
C SER A 27 -2.85 8.78 -0.09
N LEU A 28 -2.24 7.72 0.42
CA LEU A 28 -1.47 7.72 1.67
C LEU A 28 -0.03 8.20 1.49
N VAL A 29 0.52 8.01 0.31
CA VAL A 29 1.91 8.33 -0.02
C VAL A 29 1.96 9.71 -0.66
N PRO A 30 2.76 10.65 -0.14
CA PRO A 30 2.85 11.97 -0.75
C PRO A 30 3.43 11.88 -2.16
N MET A 31 2.90 12.67 -3.10
CA MET A 31 3.26 12.68 -4.53
C MET A 31 4.75 12.97 -4.82
N ARG A 32 5.54 13.38 -3.81
CA ARG A 32 6.99 13.60 -3.88
C ARG A 32 7.83 12.45 -3.33
N THR A 33 7.21 11.31 -3.04
CA THR A 33 7.92 10.14 -2.52
C THR A 33 8.80 9.56 -3.61
N LYS A 34 10.04 9.25 -3.25
CA LYS A 34 10.97 8.62 -4.17
C LYS A 34 10.60 7.16 -4.41
N PRO A 35 10.90 6.60 -5.59
CA PRO A 35 10.65 5.19 -5.87
C PRO A 35 11.30 4.25 -4.83
N GLU A 36 12.51 4.58 -4.39
CA GLU A 36 13.25 3.86 -3.32
C GLU A 36 12.49 3.82 -1.97
N ASP A 37 11.79 4.89 -1.62
CA ASP A 37 10.95 4.95 -0.42
C ASP A 37 9.63 4.16 -0.59
N VAL A 38 9.03 4.20 -1.80
CA VAL A 38 7.82 3.42 -2.12
C VAL A 38 8.11 1.92 -2.05
N GLU A 39 9.25 1.47 -2.59
CA GLU A 39 9.67 0.07 -2.48
C GLU A 39 9.87 -0.38 -1.03
N ALA A 40 10.48 0.47 -0.20
CA ALA A 40 10.65 0.19 1.23
C ALA A 40 9.29 0.09 1.95
N LEU A 41 8.35 0.99 1.65
CA LEU A 41 6.99 0.94 2.19
C LEU A 41 6.24 -0.33 1.76
N LEU A 42 6.30 -0.68 0.48
CA LEU A 42 5.69 -1.90 -0.07
C LEU A 42 6.26 -3.15 0.59
N THR A 43 7.57 -3.21 0.77
CA THR A 43 8.25 -4.31 1.47
C THR A 43 7.77 -4.41 2.92
N ALA A 44 7.65 -3.28 3.62
CA ALA A 44 7.20 -3.24 5.00
C ALA A 44 5.70 -3.56 5.18
N LEU A 45 4.88 -3.33 4.15
CA LEU A 45 3.49 -3.74 4.09
C LEU A 45 3.36 -5.25 3.83
N CYS A 46 4.13 -5.76 2.86
CA CYS A 46 4.19 -7.18 2.52
C CYS A 46 4.66 -8.04 3.71
N ASP A 47 5.69 -7.59 4.43
CA ASP A 47 6.17 -8.24 5.68
C ASP A 47 5.07 -8.33 6.75
N ARG A 48 4.16 -7.35 6.78
CA ARG A 48 2.98 -7.34 7.67
C ARG A 48 1.78 -8.10 7.11
N GLY A 49 1.93 -8.78 5.98
CA GLY A 49 0.87 -9.53 5.32
C GLY A 49 -0.10 -8.66 4.52
N ILE A 50 0.25 -7.40 4.24
CA ILE A 50 -0.55 -6.51 3.40
C ILE A 50 -0.06 -6.56 1.97
N TRP A 51 -0.95 -6.95 1.07
CA TRP A 51 -0.66 -7.12 -0.35
C TRP A 51 -1.21 -5.96 -1.17
N LEU A 52 -0.41 -5.45 -2.10
CA LEU A 52 -0.93 -4.51 -3.08
C LEU A 52 -1.69 -5.26 -4.16
N THR A 53 -2.96 -4.92 -4.34
CA THR A 53 -3.84 -5.46 -5.36
C THR A 53 -4.09 -4.39 -6.40
N ASP A 54 -3.79 -4.71 -7.65
CA ASP A 54 -4.24 -3.89 -8.76
C ASP A 54 -5.72 -4.19 -9.03
N GLU A 55 -6.58 -3.16 -9.06
CA GLU A 55 -8.02 -3.34 -9.30
C GLU A 55 -8.31 -3.97 -10.69
N SER A 56 -7.33 -3.98 -11.61
CA SER A 56 -7.51 -4.50 -12.97
C SER A 56 -7.56 -6.03 -13.06
N ALA A 57 -7.36 -6.78 -11.96
CA ALA A 57 -7.42 -8.25 -11.99
C ALA A 57 -8.84 -8.82 -11.87
N SER A 58 -9.87 -8.01 -11.60
CA SER A 58 -11.28 -8.44 -11.60
C SER A 58 -12.01 -8.03 -12.87
N GLY A 59 -11.34 -8.16 -14.01
CA GLY A 59 -11.97 -8.04 -15.32
C GLY A 59 -11.31 -8.98 -16.30
N MET A 60 -11.88 -10.18 -16.47
CA MET A 60 -11.91 -10.98 -17.71
C MET A 60 -12.46 -12.39 -17.43
N PRO A 61 -13.18 -13.00 -18.38
CA PRO A 61 -14.28 -12.52 -19.21
C PRO A 61 -15.66 -13.07 -18.77
#